data_AF-A0A9P6C5T6-F1
#
_entry.id   AF-A0A9P6C5T6-F1
#
_cell.length_a   1.000
_cell.length_b   1.000
_cell.length_c   1.000
_cell.angle_alpha   90.00
_cell.angle_beta   90.00
_cell.angle_gamma   90.00
#
_symmetry.space_group_name_H-M   'P 1'
#
loop_
_entity.id
_entity.type
_entity.pdbx_description
1 polymer ?
#
loop_
_entity_poly.entity_id
_entity_poly.type
_entity_poly.pdbx_seq_one_letter_code
_entity_poly.pdbx_strand_id
1 'polypeptide(L)' 'MNDDRKLDSPRKMVQRKTVLMDTDKLSFSFPYHKADRFYEGNKILMFQNATTANPLSALRRYLIIRDLRFPNHRDLWV' A
#
# COMPACT_ATOMS: atom_id res chain seq x y z
N MET A 1 -3.07 20.59 13.98
CA MET A 1 -3.47 19.67 12.90
C MET A 1 -4.34 18.62 13.57
N ASN A 2 -5.67 18.83 13.60
CA ASN A 2 -6.60 17.93 14.28
C ASN A 2 -6.97 16.78 13.34
N ASP A 3 -6.76 15.55 13.80
CA ASP A 3 -7.14 14.34 13.09
C ASP A 3 -8.64 14.08 13.31
N ASP A 4 -9.46 14.46 12.33
CA ASP A 4 -10.91 14.37 12.44
C ASP A 4 -11.36 12.97 12.02
N ARG A 5 -11.50 12.06 12.99
CA ARG A 5 -11.84 10.64 12.77
C ARG A 5 -13.09 10.41 11.92
N LYS A 6 -13.98 11.39 11.82
CA LYS A 6 -15.18 11.32 10.97
C LYS A 6 -14.86 11.33 9.47
N LEU A 7 -13.68 11.81 9.08
CA LEU A 7 -13.22 11.86 7.70
C LEU A 7 -12.46 10.60 7.29
N ASP A 8 -12.11 9.76 8.27
CA ASP A 8 -11.45 8.48 8.07
C ASP A 8 -12.39 7.54 7.31
N SER A 9 -11.90 7.01 6.20
CA SER A 9 -12.69 6.22 5.28
C SER A 9 -11.83 5.11 4.72
N PRO A 10 -12.22 3.83 4.94
CA PRO A 10 -11.49 2.69 4.37
C PRO A 10 -11.38 2.76 2.84
N ARG A 11 -12.31 3.47 2.18
CA ARG A 11 -12.30 3.71 0.73
C ARG A 11 -11.17 4.64 0.27
N LYS A 12 -10.52 5.36 1.19
CA LYS A 12 -9.38 6.24 0.94
C LYS A 12 -8.04 5.61 1.34
N MET A 13 -8.07 4.45 2.02
CA MET A 13 -6.87 3.76 2.47
C MET A 13 -6.45 2.64 1.52
N VAL A 14 -5.14 2.52 1.29
CA VAL A 14 -4.57 1.41 0.53
C VAL A 14 -4.88 0.10 1.24
N GLN A 15 -5.53 -0.81 0.54
CA GLN A 15 -5.96 -2.08 1.11
C GLN A 15 -4.88 -3.14 0.95
N ARG A 16 -4.61 -3.95 1.98
CA ARG A 16 -3.66 -5.06 1.94
C ARG A 16 -3.98 -6.07 0.83
N LYS A 17 -5.27 -6.27 0.53
CA LYS A 17 -5.75 -7.22 -0.50
C LYS A 17 -5.40 -6.82 -1.93
N THR A 18 -5.05 -5.55 -2.19
CA THR A 18 -4.69 -5.10 -3.54
C THR A 18 -3.21 -5.31 -3.83
N VAL A 19 -2.42 -5.70 -2.83
CA VAL A 19 -1.00 -5.99 -3.00
C VAL A 19 -0.82 -7.29 -3.75
N LEU A 20 -0.19 -7.21 -4.92
CA LEU A 20 0.30 -8.34 -5.70
C LEU A 20 1.82 -8.34 -5.63
N MET A 21 2.40 -9.48 -5.24
CA MET A 21 3.85 -9.68 -5.21
C MET A 21 4.24 -10.71 -6.27
N ASP A 22 5.28 -10.38 -7.02
CA ASP A 22 5.97 -11.28 -7.92
C ASP A 22 7.45 -11.35 -7.50
N THR A 23 8.27 -12.09 -8.23
CA THR A 23 9.69 -12.31 -7.96
C THR A 23 10.52 -11.03 -8.09
N ASP A 24 10.20 -10.18 -9.05
CA ASP A 24 10.95 -8.98 -9.44
C ASP A 24 10.16 -7.67 -9.25
N LYS A 25 8.87 -7.76 -8.91
CA LYS A 25 7.98 -6.61 -8.79
C LYS A 25 6.95 -6.77 -7.68
N LEU A 26 6.39 -5.65 -7.28
CA LEU A 26 5.29 -5.55 -6.33
C LEU A 26 4.36 -4.43 -6.81
N SER A 27 3.06 -4.67 -6.77
CA SER A 27 2.08 -3.64 -7.09
C SER A 27 0.94 -3.57 -6.09
N PHE A 28 0.32 -2.40 -5.96
CA PHE A 28 -0.91 -2.22 -5.18
C PHE A 28 -1.72 -1.05 -5.71
N SER A 29 -3.02 -1.05 -5.40
CA SER A 29 -3.93 0.03 -5.80
C SER A 29 -4.03 1.09 -4.71
N PHE A 30 -3.71 2.33 -5.06
CA PHE A 30 -4.00 3.51 -4.28
C PHE A 30 -5.41 3.97 -4.60
N PRO A 31 -6.32 4.06 -3.61
CA PRO A 31 -7.67 4.54 -3.86
C PRO A 31 -7.67 5.98 -4.34
N TYR A 32 -8.74 6.37 -5.05
CA TYR A 32 -8.91 7.69 -5.64
C TYR A 32 -8.45 8.81 -4.68
N HIS A 33 -7.66 9.74 -5.20
CA HIS A 33 -7.22 10.93 -4.47
C HIS A 33 -7.94 12.17 -4.99
N LYS A 34 -8.03 13.26 -4.21
CA LYS A 34 -8.67 14.51 -4.67
C LYS A 34 -8.01 15.14 -5.90
N ALA A 35 -6.78 14.72 -6.21
CA ALA A 35 -6.05 15.12 -7.41
C ALA A 35 -6.21 14.16 -8.59
N ASP A 36 -6.85 13.00 -8.38
CA ASP A 36 -7.21 12.07 -9.45
C ASP A 36 -8.47 12.60 -10.14
N ARG A 37 -8.27 13.23 -11.31
CA ARG A 37 -9.34 13.86 -12.08
C ARG A 37 -10.40 12.87 -12.56
N PHE A 38 -10.04 11.60 -12.72
CA PHE A 38 -10.91 10.56 -13.27
C PHE A 38 -11.48 9.63 -12.20
N TYR A 39 -11.00 9.72 -10.96
CA TYR A 39 -11.43 8.89 -9.83
C TYR A 39 -11.23 7.37 -10.05
N GLU A 40 -10.37 6.99 -10.98
CA GLU A 40 -10.11 5.58 -11.33
C GLU A 40 -9.19 4.89 -10.30
N GLY A 41 -8.48 5.67 -9.49
CA GLY A 41 -7.44 5.18 -8.59
C GLY A 41 -6.12 4.95 -9.33
N ASN A 42 -5.02 4.97 -8.58
CA ASN A 42 -3.68 4.79 -9.17
C ASN A 42 -3.14 3.40 -8.84
N LYS A 43 -2.55 2.72 -9.82
CA LYS A 43 -1.78 1.50 -9.56
C LYS A 43 -0.31 1.86 -9.36
N ILE A 44 0.20 1.59 -8.17
CA ILE A 44 1.63 1.72 -7.89
C ILE A 44 2.31 0.42 -8.29
N LEU A 45 3.39 0.53 -9.06
CA LEU A 45 4.24 -0.58 -9.47
C LEU A 45 5.67 -0.28 -9.05
N MET A 46 6.25 -1.20 -8.27
CA MET A 46 7.62 -1.15 -7.80
C MET A 46 8.37 -2.31 -8.42
N PHE A 47 9.55 -2.02 -8.96
CA PHE A 47 10.46 -3.02 -9.50
C PHE A 47 11.65 -3.19 -8.56
N GLN A 48 12.26 -4.36 -8.63
CA GLN A 48 13.56 -4.61 -8.07
C GLN A 48 14.56 -3.65 -8.74
N ASN A 49 15.34 -2.95 -7.91
CA ASN A 49 16.50 -2.19 -8.38
C ASN A 49 17.78 -2.86 -7.85
N ALA A 50 18.88 -2.66 -8.56
CA ALA A 50 20.18 -3.21 -8.18
C ALA A 50 20.92 -2.38 -7.11
N THR A 51 20.22 -1.46 -6.45
CA THR A 51 20.82 -0.57 -5.46
C THR A 51 20.73 -1.18 -4.06
N THR A 52 21.60 -0.72 -3.16
CA THR A 52 21.63 -1.14 -1.74
C THR A 52 20.31 -0.83 -1.02
N ALA A 53 19.57 0.17 -1.47
CA ALA A 53 18.24 0.52 -0.97
C ALA A 53 17.14 -0.12 -1.84
N ASN A 54 17.07 -1.45 -1.88
CA ASN A 54 16.05 -2.16 -2.63
C ASN A 54 14.66 -2.00 -1.98
N PRO A 55 13.75 -1.20 -2.57
CA PRO A 55 12.43 -0.93 -1.99
C PRO A 55 11.58 -2.20 -1.93
N LEU A 56 11.81 -3.15 -2.85
CA LEU A 56 11.08 -4.41 -2.90
C LEU A 56 11.39 -5.27 -1.68
N SER A 57 12.67 -5.36 -1.31
CA SER A 57 13.12 -6.12 -0.14
C SER A 57 12.59 -5.51 1.16
N ALA A 58 12.62 -4.17 1.27
CA ALA A 58 12.08 -3.47 2.42
C ALA A 58 10.57 -3.70 2.56
N LEU A 59 9.82 -3.56 1.47
CA LEU A 59 8.38 -3.71 1.48
C LEU A 59 7.93 -5.16 1.74
N ARG A 60 8.64 -6.15 1.20
CA ARG A 60 8.40 -7.57 1.53
C ARG A 60 8.59 -7.85 3.02
N ARG A 61 9.68 -7.34 3.60
CA ARG A 61 9.94 -7.51 5.04
C ARG A 61 8.85 -6.86 5.88
N TYR A 62 8.43 -5.65 5.49
CA TYR A 62 7.29 -4.98 6.14
C TYR A 62 6.02 -5.83 6.07
N LEU A 63 5.66 -6.34 4.89
CA LEU A 63 4.45 -7.15 4.70
C LEU A 63 4.43 -8.40 5.57
N ILE A 64 5.55 -9.11 5.70
CA ILE A 64 5.67 -10.28 6.57
C ILE A 64 5.39 -9.89 8.02
N ILE A 65 6.06 -8.84 8.52
CA ILE A 65 5.89 -8.40 9.92
C ILE A 65 4.46 -7.90 10.15
N ARG A 66 3.91 -7.16 9.18
CA ARG A 66 2.56 -6.62 9.20
C ARG A 66 1.52 -7.74 9.25
N ASP A 67 1.64 -8.76 8.41
CA ASP A 67 0.66 -9.87 8.37
C ASP A 67 0.72 -10.73 9.63
N LEU A 68 1.91 -10.86 10.24
CA LEU A 68 2.08 -11.54 11.53
C LEU A 68 1.46 -10.76 12.69
N ARG A 69 1.66 -9.42 12.74
CA ARG A 69 1.18 -8.58 13.85
C ARG A 69 -0.30 -8.18 13.72
N PHE A 70 -0.78 -8.02 12.49
CA PHE A 70 -2.09 -7.45 12.17
C PHE A 70 -2.84 -8.30 11.12
N PRO A 71 -3.08 -9.60 11.39
CA PRO A 71 -3.63 -10.52 10.39
C PRO A 71 -5.01 -10.11 9.86
N ASN A 72 -5.84 -9.47 10.70
CA ASN A 72 -7.21 -9.08 10.37
C ASN A 72 -7.35 -7.61 9.96
N HIS A 73 -6.26 -6.83 9.96
CA HIS A 73 -6.33 -5.43 9.53
C HIS A 73 -6.53 -5.39 8.02
N ARG A 74 -7.34 -4.45 7.51
CA ARG A 74 -7.62 -4.36 6.07
C ARG A 74 -6.64 -3.46 5.34
N ASP A 75 -6.17 -2.43 6.04
CA ASP A 75 -5.25 -1.47 5.45
C ASP A 75 -3.84 -2.04 5.36
N LEU A 76 -3.14 -1.61 4.32
CA LEU A 76 -1.76 -1.98 4.06
C LEU A 76 -0.81 -1.39 5.11
N TRP A 77 -1.10 -0.17 5.56
CA TRP A 77 -0.31 0.61 6.52
C TRP A 77 -0.97 0.56 7.90
N VAL A 78 -0.20 0.14 8.91
CA VAL A 78 -0.64 -0.13 10.30
C VAL A 78 0.39 0.33 11.31
#